data_AF-A0A969UE06-F1
#
_entry.id   AF-A0A969UE06-F1
#
_cell.length_a   1.000
_cell.length_b   1.000
_cell.length_c   1.000
_cell.angle_alpha   90.00
_cell.angle_beta   90.00
_cell.angle_gamma   90.00
#
_symmetry.space_group_name_H-M   'P 1'
#
loop_
_entity.id
_entity.type
_entity.pdbx_description
1 polymer ?
#
loop_
_entity_poly.entity_id
_entity_poly.type
_entity_poly.pdbx_seq_one_letter_code
_entity_poly.pdbx_strand_id
1 'polypeptide(L)'
;MATDALEGIDKLKRENWSGLRSIVCVEAHRKELSTEKSSVEKRYYITSHKPDAELLGKLIRQHWSIENRCHWVLDVTWREDESRIRKNKAAQNVALLRKIALDLLKADKTVKDTVRGKRLQATFSESILSQFLRIDYSK
;
A
#
# COMPACT_ATOMS: atom_id res chain seq x y z
N MET A 1 19.91 -9.87 -0.20
CA MET A 1 20.41 -11.25 0.04
C MET A 1 19.25 -12.12 0.48
N ALA A 2 19.17 -13.37 0.03
CA ALA A 2 18.20 -14.35 0.53
C ALA A 2 18.94 -15.68 0.79
N THR A 3 18.57 -16.41 1.84
CA THR A 3 19.20 -17.68 2.22
C THR A 3 18.19 -18.63 2.85
N ASP A 4 18.38 -19.93 2.61
CA ASP A 4 17.69 -21.04 3.28
C ASP A 4 18.52 -21.64 4.43
N ALA A 5 19.66 -21.03 4.76
CA ALA A 5 20.44 -21.33 5.96
C ALA A 5 19.68 -20.85 7.21
N LEU A 6 18.74 -21.68 7.67
CA LEU A 6 17.85 -21.41 8.80
C LEU A 6 18.43 -21.88 10.14
N GLU A 7 19.65 -22.40 10.15
CA GLU A 7 20.32 -23.01 11.31
C GLU A 7 20.53 -22.02 12.46
N GLY A 8 20.69 -20.72 12.13
CA GLY A 8 20.81 -19.65 13.12
C GLY A 8 19.50 -19.26 13.83
N ILE A 9 18.36 -19.87 13.46
CA ILE A 9 17.08 -19.67 14.14
C ILE A 9 16.73 -20.90 14.97
N ASP A 10 16.44 -20.67 16.24
CA ASP A 10 15.96 -21.67 17.18
C ASP A 10 14.87 -22.57 16.55
N LYS A 11 15.05 -23.88 16.66
CA LYS A 11 14.19 -24.89 16.06
C LYS A 11 12.74 -24.75 16.50
N LEU A 12 12.51 -24.49 17.80
CA LEU A 12 11.16 -24.30 18.36
C LEU A 12 10.46 -23.07 17.77
N LYS A 13 11.24 -22.02 17.41
CA LYS A 13 10.69 -20.83 16.74
C LYS A 13 10.38 -21.10 15.27
N ARG A 14 11.22 -21.89 14.58
CA ARG A 14 11.00 -22.24 13.17
C ARG A 14 9.74 -23.08 12.97
N GLU A 15 9.46 -24.00 13.88
CA GLU A 15 8.27 -24.86 13.83
C GLU A 15 6.96 -24.06 13.95
N ASN A 16 6.99 -22.89 14.59
CA ASN A 16 5.84 -21.98 14.65
C ASN A 16 5.56 -21.24 13.33
N TRP A 17 6.52 -21.18 12.40
CA TRP A 17 6.35 -20.50 11.11
C TRP A 17 6.05 -21.49 10.00
N SER A 18 4.77 -21.81 9.86
CA SER A 18 4.29 -22.74 8.84
C SER A 18 4.79 -22.36 7.45
N GLY A 19 5.47 -23.31 6.80
CA GLY A 19 5.97 -23.15 5.44
C GLY A 19 7.22 -22.29 5.31
N LEU A 20 7.91 -21.89 6.39
CA LEU A 20 9.17 -21.16 6.33
C LEU A 20 10.19 -21.88 5.44
N ARG A 21 10.73 -21.17 4.44
CA ARG A 21 11.76 -21.69 3.53
C ARG A 21 13.01 -20.84 3.47
N SER A 22 12.89 -19.51 3.58
CA SER A 22 14.06 -18.64 3.50
C SER A 22 13.90 -17.36 4.32
N ILE A 23 15.05 -16.75 4.62
CA ILE A 23 15.18 -15.44 5.24
C ILE A 23 15.78 -14.49 4.21
N VAL A 24 15.27 -13.26 4.18
CA VAL A 24 15.73 -12.20 3.28
C VAL A 24 16.28 -11.05 4.10
N CYS A 25 17.44 -10.54 3.73
CA CYS A 25 17.98 -9.27 4.21
C CYS A 25 17.94 -8.26 3.06
N VAL A 26 17.22 -7.16 3.27
CA VAL A 26 17.20 -5.99 2.40
C VAL A 26 17.97 -4.87 3.09
N GLU A 27 19.03 -4.42 2.45
CA GLU A 27 19.79 -3.25 2.86
C GLU A 27 19.37 -2.07 1.99
N ALA A 28 18.93 -0.98 2.63
CA ALA A 28 18.51 0.24 1.96
C ALA A 28 19.51 1.35 2.27
N HIS A 29 20.10 1.91 1.21
CA HIS A 29 20.98 3.07 1.28
C HIS A 29 20.19 4.31 0.91
N ARG A 30 20.15 5.30 1.80
CA ARG A 30 19.49 6.58 1.55
C ARG A 30 20.50 7.70 1.75
N LYS A 31 20.62 8.57 0.74
CA LYS A 31 21.35 9.84 0.83
C LYS A 31 20.36 10.99 0.77
N GLU A 32 20.42 11.88 1.77
CA GLU A 32 19.67 13.13 1.78
C GLU A 32 20.45 14.18 0.98
N LEU A 33 19.84 14.74 -0.06
CA LEU A 33 20.52 15.65 -0.98
C LEU A 33 20.76 17.05 -0.37
N SER A 34 19.91 17.48 0.56
CA SER A 34 20.01 18.80 1.21
C SER A 34 21.09 18.86 2.29
N THR A 35 21.35 17.74 2.98
CA THR A 35 22.28 17.68 4.12
C THR A 35 23.53 16.82 3.83
N GLU A 36 23.56 16.19 2.64
CA GLU A 36 24.53 15.16 2.22
C GLU A 36 24.64 13.92 3.14
N LYS A 37 23.79 13.81 4.16
CA LYS A 37 23.82 12.69 5.10
C LYS A 37 23.42 11.40 4.42
N SER A 38 24.19 10.34 4.69
CA SER A 38 23.86 8.98 4.26
C SER A 38 23.39 8.15 5.45
N SER A 39 22.49 7.21 5.18
CA SER A 39 21.97 6.26 6.16
C SER A 39 21.83 4.89 5.50
N VAL A 40 22.08 3.85 6.29
CA VAL A 40 21.96 2.45 5.87
C VAL A 40 21.02 1.76 6.83
N GLU A 41 19.98 1.13 6.30
CA GLU A 41 18.99 0.41 7.09
C GLU A 41 18.89 -1.04 6.61
N LYS A 42 18.89 -1.99 7.55
CA LYS A 42 18.71 -3.41 7.26
C LYS A 42 17.34 -3.87 7.74
N ARG A 43 16.60 -4.54 6.86
CA ARG A 43 15.30 -5.14 7.16
C ARG A 43 15.34 -6.63 6.86
N TYR A 44 14.84 -7.43 7.79
CA TYR A 44 14.79 -8.88 7.68
C TYR A 44 13.37 -9.36 7.46
N TYR A 45 13.18 -10.30 6.53
CA TYR A 45 11.90 -10.89 6.19
C TYR A 45 12.00 -12.42 6.27
N ILE A 46 10.90 -13.05 6.66
CA ILE A 46 10.73 -14.51 6.58
C ILE A 46 9.75 -14.83 5.45
N THR A 47 10.00 -15.90 4.70
CA THR A 47 9.13 -16.26 3.57
C THR A 47 9.07 -17.76 3.33
N SER A 48 7.96 -18.21 2.75
CA SER A 48 7.78 -19.57 2.27
C SER A 48 8.31 -19.79 0.86
N HIS A 49 8.81 -18.75 0.20
CA HIS A 49 9.48 -18.85 -1.09
C HIS A 49 10.91 -19.39 -0.96
N LYS A 50 11.41 -19.99 -2.05
CA LYS A 50 12.83 -20.37 -2.19
C LYS A 50 13.72 -19.12 -2.13
N PRO A 51 15.00 -19.23 -1.74
CA PRO A 51 15.92 -18.10 -1.59
C PRO A 51 16.38 -17.50 -2.94
N ASP A 52 15.44 -16.88 -3.65
CA ASP A 52 15.70 -16.12 -4.88
C ASP A 52 15.71 -14.62 -4.55
N ALA A 53 16.90 -14.05 -4.41
CA ALA A 53 17.07 -12.67 -3.98
C ALA A 53 16.45 -11.64 -4.96
N GLU A 54 16.45 -11.93 -6.26
CA GLU A 54 15.91 -11.02 -7.28
C GLU A 54 14.38 -11.01 -7.22
N LEU A 55 13.76 -12.19 -7.26
CA LEU A 55 12.31 -12.33 -7.14
C LEU A 55 11.81 -11.74 -5.82
N LEU A 56 12.44 -12.10 -4.70
CA LEU A 56 12.05 -11.62 -3.38
C LEU A 56 12.23 -10.11 -3.25
N GLY A 57 13.31 -9.55 -3.80
CA GLY A 57 13.50 -8.11 -3.87
C GLY A 57 12.39 -7.39 -4.67
N LYS A 58 11.91 -7.99 -5.76
CA LYS A 58 10.77 -7.47 -6.53
C LYS A 58 9.47 -7.53 -5.74
N LEU A 59 9.18 -8.66 -5.09
CA LEU A 59 7.98 -8.85 -4.28
C LEU A 59 7.93 -7.87 -3.09
N ILE A 60 9.06 -7.70 -2.39
CA ILE A 60 9.17 -6.73 -1.28
C ILE A 60 8.91 -5.31 -1.81
N ARG A 61 9.53 -4.91 -2.94
CA ARG A 61 9.28 -3.60 -3.55
C ARG A 61 7.82 -3.41 -3.98
N GLN A 62 7.18 -4.45 -4.51
CA GLN A 62 5.75 -4.42 -4.86
C GLN A 62 4.87 -4.29 -3.63
N HIS A 63 5.21 -4.96 -2.52
CA HIS A 63 4.49 -4.81 -1.26
C HIS A 63 4.52 -3.34 -0.77
N TRP A 64 5.70 -2.69 -0.79
CA TRP A 64 5.82 -1.26 -0.49
C TRP A 64 5.01 -0.36 -1.43
N SER A 65 4.77 -0.79 -2.67
CA SER A 65 3.94 -0.03 -3.60
C SER A 65 2.46 0.02 -3.19
N ILE A 66 1.98 -0.97 -2.39
CA ILE A 66 0.63 -0.96 -1.83
C ILE A 66 0.49 0.21 -0.85
N GLU A 67 1.47 0.37 0.04
CA GLU A 67 1.52 1.46 1.01
C GLU A 67 1.52 2.82 0.30
N ASN A 68 2.42 3.00 -0.66
CA ASN A 68 2.57 4.25 -1.37
C ASN A 68 1.36 4.61 -2.24
N ARG A 69 0.73 3.62 -2.90
CA ARG A 69 -0.37 3.88 -3.83
C ARG A 69 -1.73 3.93 -3.14
N CYS A 70 -1.94 3.17 -2.09
CA CYS A 70 -3.22 3.08 -1.39
C CYS A 70 -3.21 3.92 -0.12
N HIS A 71 -2.38 3.55 0.86
CA HIS A 71 -2.39 4.14 2.21
C HIS A 71 -2.07 5.63 2.18
N TRP A 72 -0.94 6.03 1.60
CA TRP A 72 -0.57 7.44 1.55
C TRP A 72 -1.64 8.34 0.90
N VAL A 73 -2.31 7.84 -0.14
CA VAL A 73 -3.39 8.60 -0.79
C VAL A 73 -4.61 8.71 0.12
N LEU A 74 -4.95 7.68 0.87
CA LEU A 74 -6.04 7.74 1.87
C LEU A 74 -5.68 8.68 3.01
N ASP A 75 -4.46 8.58 3.54
CA ASP A 75 -4.00 9.36 4.68
C ASP A 75 -3.96 10.85 4.33
N VAL A 76 -3.36 11.21 3.19
CA VAL A 76 -3.15 12.63 2.82
C VAL A 76 -4.31 13.21 2.02
N THR A 77 -4.80 12.49 1.01
CA THR A 77 -5.86 13.04 0.13
C THR A 77 -7.23 12.92 0.79
N TRP A 78 -7.50 11.82 1.51
CA TRP A 78 -8.76 11.59 2.24
C TRP A 78 -8.71 11.97 3.72
N ARG A 79 -7.57 12.44 4.23
CA ARG A 79 -7.40 12.89 5.61
C ARG A 79 -7.85 11.82 6.60
N GLU A 80 -7.52 10.57 6.29
CA GLU A 80 -7.94 9.43 7.09
C GLU A 80 -7.35 9.49 8.50
N ASP A 81 -6.06 9.85 8.62
CA ASP A 81 -5.37 10.04 9.90
C ASP A 81 -5.99 11.15 10.77
N GLU A 82 -6.49 12.22 10.14
CA GLU A 82 -7.14 13.32 10.85
C GLU A 82 -8.59 13.00 11.25
N SER A 83 -9.14 11.87 10.78
CA SER A 83 -10.55 11.53 10.96
C SER A 83 -10.86 11.17 12.41
N ARG A 84 -11.78 11.91 13.04
CA ARG A 84 -12.21 11.69 14.43
C ARG A 84 -13.32 10.64 14.59
N ILE A 85 -13.61 9.87 13.55
CA ILE A 85 -14.69 8.87 13.55
C ILE A 85 -14.25 7.68 14.41
N ARG A 86 -14.84 7.53 15.61
CA ARG A 86 -14.48 6.48 16.58
C ARG A 86 -15.66 5.60 17.03
N LYS A 87 -16.89 5.92 16.62
CA LYS A 87 -18.11 5.27 17.13
C LYS A 87 -18.38 3.93 16.42
N ASN A 88 -18.53 2.85 17.20
CA ASN A 88 -18.90 1.52 16.70
C ASN A 88 -18.03 1.09 15.51
N LYS A 89 -18.66 0.57 14.44
CA LYS A 89 -18.00 0.15 13.19
C LYS A 89 -17.80 1.29 12.18
N ALA A 90 -18.05 2.55 12.56
CA ALA A 90 -18.02 3.66 11.61
C ALA A 90 -16.63 3.88 10.99
N ALA A 91 -15.55 3.71 11.76
CA ALA A 91 -14.19 3.84 11.25
C ALA A 91 -13.91 2.84 10.11
N GLN A 92 -14.26 1.55 10.31
CA GLN A 92 -14.08 0.51 9.30
C GLN A 92 -14.97 0.73 8.07
N ASN A 93 -16.24 1.09 8.29
CA ASN A 93 -17.18 1.34 7.18
C ASN A 93 -16.72 2.50 6.31
N VAL A 94 -16.28 3.60 6.93
CA VAL A 94 -15.80 4.78 6.21
C VAL A 94 -14.49 4.47 5.49
N ALA A 95 -13.55 3.76 6.12
CA ALA A 95 -12.31 3.33 5.46
C ALA A 95 -12.59 2.49 4.20
N LEU A 96 -13.56 1.57 4.27
CA LEU A 96 -13.98 0.78 3.11
C LEU A 96 -14.57 1.65 2.00
N LEU A 97 -15.47 2.57 2.33
CA LEU A 97 -16.07 3.49 1.35
C LEU A 97 -15.01 4.37 0.67
N ARG A 98 -14.03 4.87 1.44
CA ARG A 98 -12.91 5.65 0.89
C ARG A 98 -12.06 4.83 -0.07
N LYS A 99 -11.78 3.56 0.25
CA LYS A 99 -11.08 2.63 -0.65
C LYS A 99 -11.85 2.41 -1.95
N ILE A 100 -13.14 2.10 -1.86
CA ILE A 100 -14.01 1.92 -3.04
C ILE A 100 -13.99 3.18 -3.91
N ALA A 101 -14.19 4.36 -3.32
CA ALA A 101 -14.15 5.62 -4.05
C ALA A 101 -12.78 5.88 -4.70
N LEU A 102 -11.68 5.62 -3.99
CA LEU A 102 -10.33 5.77 -4.54
C LEU A 102 -10.10 4.86 -5.75
N ASP A 103 -10.55 3.61 -5.67
CA ASP A 103 -10.39 2.64 -6.75
C ASP A 103 -11.20 3.02 -7.99
N LEU A 104 -12.44 3.53 -7.81
CA LEU A 104 -13.25 4.07 -8.91
C LEU A 104 -12.57 5.25 -9.61
N LEU A 105 -12.06 6.21 -8.83
CA LEU A 105 -11.38 7.40 -9.38
C LEU A 105 -10.09 7.04 -10.14
N LYS A 106 -9.37 6.00 -9.69
CA LYS A 106 -8.17 5.49 -10.37
C LYS A 106 -8.48 4.67 -11.61
N ALA A 107 -9.58 3.92 -11.59
CA ALA A 107 -10.04 3.12 -12.71
C ALA A 107 -10.49 4.01 -13.88
N ASP A 108 -11.05 5.18 -13.57
CA ASP A 108 -11.40 6.18 -14.57
C ASP A 108 -10.16 6.69 -15.34
N LYS A 109 -10.25 6.68 -16.68
CA LYS A 109 -9.20 7.15 -17.60
C LYS A 109 -9.64 8.32 -18.48
N THR A 110 -10.92 8.68 -18.46
CA THR A 110 -11.47 9.73 -19.31
C THR A 110 -11.20 11.12 -18.74
N VAL A 111 -11.31 11.29 -17.41
CA VAL A 111 -10.96 12.55 -16.77
C VAL A 111 -9.46 12.58 -16.50
N LYS A 112 -8.74 13.52 -17.11
CA LYS A 112 -7.30 13.71 -16.91
C LYS A 112 -7.04 14.69 -15.77
N ASP A 113 -7.12 14.20 -14.54
CA ASP A 113 -6.81 14.98 -13.34
C ASP A 113 -6.24 14.06 -12.23
N THR A 114 -5.64 14.67 -11.21
CA THR A 114 -5.23 14.04 -9.96
C THR A 114 -6.43 13.43 -9.23
N VAL A 115 -6.20 12.45 -8.34
CA VAL A 115 -7.26 11.86 -7.51
C VAL A 115 -8.04 12.94 -6.73
N ARG A 116 -7.32 13.94 -6.21
CA ARG A 116 -7.92 15.09 -5.51
C ARG A 116 -8.81 15.92 -6.44
N GLY A 117 -8.33 16.24 -7.63
CA GLY A 117 -9.06 17.03 -8.62
C GLY A 117 -10.30 16.30 -9.14
N LYS A 118 -10.18 15.02 -9.50
CA LYS A 118 -11.34 14.18 -9.85
C LYS A 118 -12.39 14.15 -8.75
N ARG A 119 -11.99 13.98 -7.49
CA ARG A 119 -12.92 14.02 -6.35
C ARG A 119 -13.62 15.37 -6.24
N LEU A 120 -12.89 16.47 -6.43
CA LEU A 120 -13.47 17.81 -6.38
C LEU A 120 -14.48 18.04 -7.51
N GLN A 121 -14.17 17.59 -8.73
CA GLN A 121 -15.10 17.67 -9.86
C GLN A 121 -16.38 16.86 -9.62
N ALA A 122 -16.28 15.66 -9.03
CA ALA A 122 -17.43 14.84 -8.67
C ALA A 122 -18.33 15.52 -7.61
N THR A 123 -17.79 16.40 -6.77
CA THR A 123 -18.59 17.19 -5.83
C THR A 123 -19.46 18.25 -6.53
N PHE A 124 -19.00 18.79 -7.66
CA PHE A 124 -19.66 19.90 -8.36
C PHE A 124 -20.45 19.49 -9.60
N SER A 125 -20.39 18.22 -10.00
CA SER A 125 -21.06 17.73 -11.20
C SER A 125 -21.62 16.33 -11.01
N GLU A 126 -22.95 16.23 -11.02
CA GLU A 126 -23.66 14.95 -10.94
C GLU A 126 -23.38 14.07 -12.15
N SER A 127 -23.14 14.64 -13.34
CA SER A 127 -22.80 13.86 -14.53
C SER A 127 -21.43 13.18 -14.38
N ILE A 128 -20.43 13.92 -13.86
CA ILE A 128 -19.09 13.37 -13.57
C ILE A 128 -19.16 12.32 -12.46
N LEU A 129 -19.94 12.58 -11.40
CA LEU A 129 -20.14 11.61 -10.33
C LEU A 129 -20.78 10.32 -10.85
N SER A 130 -21.84 10.42 -11.66
CA SER A 130 -22.54 9.28 -12.27
C SER A 130 -21.61 8.46 -13.15
N GLN A 131 -20.77 9.14 -13.94
CA GLN A 131 -19.74 8.52 -14.75
C GLN A 131 -18.74 7.72 -13.90
N PHE A 132 -18.24 8.27 -12.80
CA PHE A 132 -17.34 7.55 -11.90
C PHE A 132 -18.01 6.36 -11.21
N LEU A 133 -19.29 6.51 -10.83
CA LEU A 133 -20.08 5.43 -10.23
C LEU A 133 -20.53 4.38 -11.25
N ARG A 134 -20.39 4.67 -12.56
CA ARG A 134 -20.89 3.84 -13.67
C ARG A 134 -22.40 3.58 -13.55
N ILE A 135 -23.14 4.60 -13.14
CA ILE A 135 -24.60 4.56 -13.02
C ILE A 135 -25.19 5.39 -14.15
N ASP A 136 -26.08 4.78 -14.93
CA ASP A 136 -26.92 5.47 -15.90
C ASP A 136 -28.24 5.87 -15.24
N TYR A 137 -28.50 7.17 -15.17
CA TYR A 137 -29.77 7.74 -14.68
C TYR A 137 -30.82 7.91 -15.79
N SER A 138 -30.59 7.34 -16.97
CA SER A 138 -31.45 7.45 -18.14
C SER A 138 -32.70 6.54 -18.12
N LYS A 139 -33.26 6.27 -16.94
CA LYS A 139 -34.52 5.52 -16.78
C LYS A 139 -35.58 6.36 -16.10
#